data_AF-A0A9E3BFK7-F1
#
_entry.id   AF-A0A9E3BFK7-F1
#
_cell.length_a   1.000
_cell.length_b   1.000
_cell.length_c   1.000
_cell.angle_alpha   90.00
_cell.angle_beta   90.00
_cell.angle_gamma   90.00
#
_symmetry.space_group_name_H-M   'P 1'
#
loop_
_entity.id
_entity.type
_entity.pdbx_description
1 polymer ?
#
loop_
_entity_poly.entity_id
_entity_poly.type
_entity_poly.pdbx_seq_one_letter_code
_entity_poly.pdbx_strand_id
1 'polypeptide(L)' 'MRAGTVRFVRADVGCPLEWIPEETRFAFWKAEVRGRVVDAVLPSFRLEDFPGERCYLASEWQVEEYPPVVLVEHHH' A
#
# COMPACT_ATOMS: atom_id res chain seq x y z
N MET A 1 -15.50 -6.62 -18.67
CA MET A 1 -14.48 -5.79 -17.99
C MET A 1 -13.12 -6.41 -18.27
N ARG A 2 -12.23 -5.73 -19.00
CA ARG A 2 -10.80 -6.08 -18.92
C ARG A 2 -10.35 -5.56 -17.56
N ALA A 3 -10.27 -6.43 -16.57
CA ALA A 3 -9.61 -6.11 -15.32
C ALA A 3 -8.13 -5.92 -15.66
N GLY A 4 -7.70 -4.68 -15.89
CA GLY A 4 -6.28 -4.36 -15.97
C GLY A 4 -5.63 -4.83 -14.68
N THR A 5 -4.54 -5.57 -14.79
CA THR A 5 -3.86 -6.17 -13.64
C THR A 5 -3.35 -5.08 -12.71
N VAL A 6 -4.04 -4.83 -11.59
CA VAL A 6 -3.58 -3.87 -10.58
C VAL A 6 -2.19 -4.27 -10.05
N ARG A 7 -1.28 -3.31 -10.00
CA ARG A 7 0.10 -3.50 -9.54
C ARG A 7 0.25 -2.89 -8.16
N PHE A 8 1.06 -3.50 -7.31
CA PHE A 8 1.30 -3.06 -5.95
C PHE A 8 2.77 -2.69 -5.82
N VAL A 9 3.06 -1.56 -5.20
CA VAL A 9 4.42 -1.12 -4.91
C VAL A 9 4.52 -0.68 -3.46
N ARG A 10 5.55 -1.18 -2.75
CA ARG A 10 5.88 -0.78 -1.39
C ARG A 10 6.96 0.30 -1.41
N ALA A 11 6.69 1.40 -0.74
CA ALA A 11 7.68 2.40 -0.38
C ALA A 11 8.00 2.25 1.10
N ASP A 12 9.29 2.19 1.42
CA ASP A 12 9.79 2.18 2.80
C ASP A 12 10.97 3.15 2.87
N VAL A 13 10.99 3.99 3.90
CA VAL A 13 11.99 5.08 4.00
C VAL A 13 13.39 4.48 4.07
N GLY A 14 14.27 4.94 3.20
CA GLY A 14 15.65 4.42 3.09
C GLY A 14 15.81 3.16 2.24
N CYS A 15 14.71 2.58 1.73
CA CYS A 15 14.73 1.44 0.82
C CYS A 15 14.34 1.84 -0.61
N PRO A 16 14.82 1.11 -1.64
CA PRO A 16 14.26 1.22 -2.99
C PRO A 16 12.77 0.84 -3.03
N LEU A 17 12.04 1.38 -4.00
CA LEU A 17 10.66 0.95 -4.27
C LEU A 17 10.63 -0.53 -4.63
N GLU A 18 9.74 -1.28 -3.97
CA GLU A 18 9.61 -2.72 -4.15
C GLU A 18 8.28 -3.07 -4.81
N TRP A 19 8.34 -3.63 -6.01
CA TRP A 19 7.15 -4.14 -6.68
C TRP A 19 6.73 -5.47 -6.06
N ILE A 20 5.48 -5.54 -5.62
CA ILE A 20 4.93 -6.78 -5.08
C ILE A 20 4.52 -7.69 -6.25
N PRO A 21 4.97 -8.96 -6.26
CA PRO A 21 4.62 -9.90 -7.33
C PRO A 21 3.11 -10.03 -7.51
N GLU A 22 2.69 -10.16 -8.77
CA GLU A 22 1.27 -10.22 -9.14
C GLU A 22 0.51 -11.36 -8.45
N GLU A 23 1.20 -12.50 -8.26
CA GLU A 23 0.65 -13.71 -7.67
C GLU A 23 0.40 -13.57 -6.16
N THR A 24 1.16 -12.71 -5.49
CA THR A 24 1.14 -12.56 -4.03
C THR A 24 0.55 -11.23 -3.55
N ARG A 25 0.33 -10.25 -4.43
CA ARG A 25 -0.13 -8.89 -4.07
C ARG A 25 -1.37 -8.85 -3.17
N PHE A 26 -2.35 -9.70 -3.44
CA PHE A 26 -3.59 -9.73 -2.64
C PHE A 26 -3.40 -10.47 -1.30
N ALA A 27 -2.47 -11.43 -1.24
CA ALA A 27 -2.10 -12.07 0.01
C ALA A 27 -1.34 -11.06 0.90
N PHE A 28 -0.39 -10.33 0.33
CA PHE A 28 0.31 -9.23 0.97
C PHE A 28 -0.66 -8.16 1.50
N TRP A 29 -1.61 -7.71 0.67
CA TRP A 29 -2.63 -6.74 1.12
C TRP A 29 -3.43 -7.25 2.33
N LYS A 30 -3.94 -8.47 2.28
CA LYS A 30 -4.81 -9.02 3.31
C LYS A 30 -4.08 -9.29 4.62
N ALA A 31 -2.85 -9.81 4.53
CA ALA A 31 -2.09 -10.24 5.70
C ALA A 31 -1.38 -9.08 6.39
N GLU A 32 -0.82 -8.15 5.61
CA GLU A 32 0.08 -7.13 6.14
C GLU A 32 -0.55 -5.74 6.19
N VAL A 33 -1.11 -5.31 5.05
CA VAL A 33 -1.50 -3.90 4.84
C VAL A 33 -2.87 -3.58 5.44
N ARG A 34 -3.92 -4.33 5.06
CA ARG A 34 -5.34 -3.98 5.29
C ARG A 34 -5.65 -3.66 6.75
N GLY A 35 -5.05 -4.38 7.71
CA GLY A 35 -5.29 -4.17 9.14
C GLY A 35 -4.57 -2.97 9.74
N ARG A 36 -3.71 -2.30 8.97
CA ARG A 36 -2.82 -1.22 9.42
C ARG A 36 -2.87 0.00 8.49
N VAL A 37 -3.84 0.05 7.57
CA VAL A 37 -4.04 1.22 6.71
C VAL A 37 -4.60 2.35 7.54
N VAL A 38 -3.94 3.51 7.49
CA VAL A 38 -4.46 4.75 8.07
C VAL A 38 -5.70 5.18 7.29
N ASP A 39 -6.74 5.60 7.99
CA ASP A 39 -7.94 6.15 7.36
C ASP A 39 -7.61 7.47 6.64
N ALA A 40 -7.94 7.55 5.36
CA ALA A 40 -7.67 8.72 4.51
C ALA A 40 -8.38 10.00 4.97
N VAL A 41 -9.40 9.89 5.83
CA VAL A 41 -10.09 11.07 6.39
C VAL A 41 -9.31 11.73 7.54
N LEU A 42 -8.31 11.04 8.09
CA LEU A 42 -7.53 11.56 9.22
C LEU A 42 -6.46 12.52 8.71
N PRO A 43 -6.36 13.74 9.28
CA PRO A 43 -5.34 14.71 8.87
C PRO A 43 -3.93 14.34 9.35
N SER A 44 -3.83 13.45 10.33
CA SER A 44 -2.58 12.95 10.90
C SER A 44 -2.81 11.63 11.61
N PHE A 45 -1.76 10.83 11.78
CA PHE A 45 -1.75 9.58 12.53
C PHE A 45 -0.53 9.54 13.45
N ARG A 46 -0.58 8.71 14.49
CA ARG A 46 0.57 8.41 15.34
C ARG A 46 0.86 6.92 15.26
N LEU A 47 2.15 6.57 15.23
CA LEU A 47 2.56 5.16 15.14
C LEU A 47 2.11 4.35 16.36
N GLU A 48 2.08 4.97 17.56
CA GLU A 48 1.63 4.37 18.82
C GLU A 48 0.19 3.82 18.77
N ASP A 49 -0.64 4.30 17.83
CA ASP A 49 -2.02 3.84 17.64
C ASP A 49 -2.10 2.51 16.86
N PHE A 50 -0.98 2.02 16.32
CA PHE A 50 -0.93 0.83 15.46
C PHE A 50 -0.11 -0.32 16.07
N PRO A 51 -0.50 -1.59 15.83
CA PRO A 51 0.24 -2.74 16.32
C PRO A 51 1.69 -2.76 15.83
N GLY A 52 2.63 -2.76 16.77
CA GLY A 52 4.07 -2.77 16.48
C GLY A 52 4.61 -1.42 16.02
N GLU A 53 3.88 -0.33 16.29
CA GLU A 53 4.25 1.05 15.96
C GLU A 53 4.47 1.26 14.45
N ARG A 54 3.65 0.56 13.64
CA ARG A 54 3.77 0.55 12.19
C ARG A 54 2.42 0.66 11.50
N CYS A 55 2.36 1.46 10.45
CA CYS A 55 1.16 1.63 9.64
C CYS A 55 1.47 1.77 8.15
N TYR A 56 0.42 1.77 7.35
CA TYR A 56 0.49 2.01 5.92
C TYR A 56 -0.38 3.18 5.49
N LEU A 57 0.14 4.02 4.60
CA LEU A 57 -0.68 4.85 3.72
C LEU A 57 -0.87 4.10 2.41
N ALA A 58 -2.10 4.05 1.90
CA ALA A 58 -2.40 3.44 0.62
C ALA A 58 -2.97 4.49 -0.33
N SER A 59 -2.38 4.63 -1.51
CA SER A 59 -2.89 5.52 -2.56
C SER A 59 -2.99 4.77 -3.89
N GLU A 60 -4.04 5.06 -4.65
CA GLU A 60 -4.24 4.52 -6.00
C GLU A 60 -3.85 5.56 -7.03
N TRP A 61 -2.96 5.18 -7.93
CA TRP A 61 -2.47 6.02 -9.02
C TRP A 61 -2.94 5.42 -10.33
N GLN A 62 -3.68 6.22 -11.10
CA GLN A 62 -4.26 5.80 -12.38
C GLN A 62 -3.71 6.65 -13.52
N VAL A 63 -3.36 5.99 -14.63
CA VAL A 63 -2.98 6.60 -15.91
C VAL A 63 -3.68 5.80 -17.00
N GLU A 64 -4.35 6.45 -17.96
CA GLU A 64 -5.24 5.78 -18.94
C GLU A 64 -4.61 4.59 -19.67
N GLU A 65 -3.31 4.66 -19.97
CA GLU A 65 -2.60 3.64 -20.76
C GLU A 65 -1.98 2.52 -19.91
N TYR A 66 -1.97 2.65 -18.57
CA TYR A 66 -1.29 1.72 -17.68
C TYR A 66 -2.24 1.07 -16.68
N PRO A 67 -1.94 -0.16 -16.23
CA PRO A 67 -2.67 -0.73 -15.12
C PRO A 67 -2.52 0.15 -13.86
N PRO A 68 -3.57 0.28 -13.03
CA PRO A 68 -3.53 1.08 -11.82
C PRO A 68 -2.43 0.57 -10.88
N VAL A 69 -1.77 1.51 -10.22
CA VAL A 69 -0.73 1.22 -9.22
C VAL A 69 -1.29 1.58 -7.85
N VAL A 70 -1.26 0.60 -6.93
CA VAL A 70 -1.50 0.82 -5.51
C VAL A 70 -0.13 1.01 -4.86
N LEU A 71 0.17 2.24 -4.48
CA LEU A 71 1.32 2.58 -3.65
C LEU A 71 0.96 2.36 -2.19
N VAL A 72 1.77 1.58 -1.48
CA VAL A 72 1.69 1.40 -0.04
C VAL A 72 2.96 1.92 0.62
N GLU A 73 2.84 3.02 1.33
CA GLU A 73 3.93 3.65 2.08
C GLU A 73 3.97 3.04 3.47
N HIS A 74 5.10 2.45 3.84
CA HIS A 74 5.35 1.85 5.13
C HIS A 74 5.94 2.90 6.09
N HIS A 75 5.28 3.11 7.21
CA HIS A 75 5.75 4.00 8.28
C HIS A 75 6.05 3.16 9.53
N HIS A 76 7.20 3.41 10.13
CA HIS A 76 7.76 2.70 11.29
C HIS A 76 8.58 3.64 12.17
#